data_AF-A0AA36J3K2-F1
#
_entry.id   AF-A0AA36J3K2-F1
#
_cell.length_a   1.000
_cell.length_b   1.000
_cell.length_c   1.000
_cell.angle_alpha   90.00
_cell.angle_beta   90.00
_cell.angle_gamma   90.00
#
_symmetry.space_group_name_H-M   'P 1'
#
loop_
_entity.id
_entity.type
_entity.pdbx_description
1 polymer ?
#
loop_
_entity_poly.entity_id
_entity_poly.type
_entity_poly.pdbx_seq_one_letter_code
_entity_poly.pdbx_strand_id
1 'polypeptide(L)'
;MAQDSEQRWLRKVSADGTSADKVASLTMLIQLCPIFSTAFIKALLTMAGKSARSDSTMAMDALKELFLDNLLPGRKLKRLEQMEPVSAKGLKKSTFTEICVVSFFEDYLKTAYAAFVQIVAAASHNTVAYIKSRAVRTAYDLLKAKPEQEKALLALLINKLGDSSPKVTSNVSYCVRELLKKHPGMKSPVLKEVEALIARPNITQKSKYAALLMLSEFVFGPSDGACAASVVRLFVQQLELALRKPRLSKKEFQRKKRGLAVVKKKRGPLREEDNRLVRTLINGIRRAMPYMNSLGGSPLSSETVDALFKVCHTVAAFSTRVSILALLQRGLSSGDPPDRFYRLLYEQLGFYELFASANARQALLLLQKCIPSDASCTRATAMARRILQLGLGSEPKVGVATLQVMRDLFVARRTEIKPMLHSVASQLTIPEEEGEVEEEHFVDDEKATAKVQAKARLIRGVPGRAGLPEQLAIEERPFRCSVF
;
A
#
# COMPACT_ATOMS: atom_id res chain seq x y z
N MET A 1 -13.70 55.33 4.11
CA MET A 1 -12.46 56.02 3.65
C MET A 1 -11.20 55.18 3.87
N ALA A 2 -11.03 54.45 4.97
CA ALA A 2 -9.85 53.60 5.21
C ALA A 2 -9.64 52.46 4.17
N GLN A 3 -10.72 51.79 3.73
CA GLN A 3 -10.63 50.73 2.71
C GLN A 3 -10.13 51.24 1.34
N ASP A 4 -10.37 52.52 1.01
CA ASP A 4 -9.95 53.09 -0.28
C ASP A 4 -8.46 53.46 -0.27
N SER A 5 -7.94 53.97 0.87
CA SER A 5 -6.49 54.20 1.03
C SER A 5 -5.68 52.90 1.00
N GLU A 6 -6.17 51.85 1.66
CA GLU A 6 -5.51 50.53 1.66
C GLU A 6 -5.54 49.88 0.27
N GLN A 7 -6.68 49.92 -0.44
CA GLN A 7 -6.77 49.39 -1.79
C GLN A 7 -5.86 50.13 -2.78
N ARG A 8 -5.74 51.46 -2.66
CA ARG A 8 -4.80 52.24 -3.49
C ARG A 8 -3.35 51.89 -3.19
N TRP A 9 -3.00 51.72 -1.91
CA TRP A 9 -1.67 51.26 -1.50
C TRP A 9 -1.36 49.87 -2.06
N LEU A 10 -2.29 48.91 -1.92
CA LEU A 10 -2.14 47.55 -2.48
C LEU A 10 -1.97 47.56 -4.00
N ARG A 11 -2.71 48.41 -4.72
CA ARG A 11 -2.53 48.58 -6.17
C ARG A 11 -1.16 49.12 -6.52
N LYS A 12 -0.65 50.11 -5.76
CA LYS A 12 0.71 50.63 -5.95
C LYS A 12 1.78 49.55 -5.70
N VAL A 13 1.64 48.78 -4.61
CA VAL A 13 2.54 47.67 -4.29
C VAL A 13 2.50 46.58 -5.37
N SER A 14 1.33 46.31 -5.96
CA SER A 14 1.20 45.34 -7.05
C SER A 14 1.94 45.75 -8.34
N ALA A 15 2.16 47.05 -8.56
CA ALA A 15 2.88 47.58 -9.71
C ALA A 15 4.39 47.69 -9.45
N ASP A 16 4.77 48.30 -8.32
CA ASP A 16 6.16 48.73 -8.05
C ASP A 16 6.91 47.85 -7.05
N GLY A 17 6.21 46.93 -6.36
CA GLY A 17 6.80 46.08 -5.32
C GLY A 17 7.69 44.94 -5.83
N THR A 18 8.32 44.24 -4.90
CA THR A 18 9.09 43.00 -5.18
C THR A 18 8.16 41.87 -5.63
N SER A 19 8.67 40.76 -6.18
CA SER A 19 7.82 39.66 -6.65
C SER A 19 6.96 39.06 -5.53
N ALA A 20 7.49 38.94 -4.32
CA ALA A 20 6.75 38.49 -3.15
C ALA A 20 5.65 39.49 -2.75
N ASP A 21 5.97 40.79 -2.68
CA ASP A 21 5.00 41.85 -2.37
C ASP A 21 3.90 41.94 -3.42
N LYS A 22 4.24 41.73 -4.70
CA LYS A 22 3.31 41.66 -5.82
C LYS A 22 2.34 40.50 -5.66
N VAL A 23 2.83 39.30 -5.35
CA VAL A 23 1.96 38.14 -5.11
C VAL A 23 1.05 38.38 -3.89
N ALA A 24 1.58 38.90 -2.78
CA ALA A 24 0.82 39.17 -1.57
C ALA A 24 -0.26 40.23 -1.80
N SER A 25 0.09 41.36 -2.42
CA SER A 25 -0.85 42.44 -2.74
C SER A 25 -1.95 42.00 -3.70
N LEU A 26 -1.61 41.26 -4.76
CA LEU A 26 -2.61 40.70 -5.69
C LEU A 26 -3.54 39.70 -4.98
N THR A 27 -3.00 38.87 -4.08
CA THR A 27 -3.79 37.91 -3.30
C THR A 27 -4.80 38.63 -2.40
N MET A 28 -4.36 39.65 -1.65
CA MET A 28 -5.24 40.44 -0.79
C MET A 28 -6.33 41.17 -1.59
N LEU A 29 -5.98 41.78 -2.73
CA LEU A 29 -6.95 42.46 -3.59
C LEU A 29 -8.04 41.50 -4.08
N ILE A 30 -7.65 40.27 -4.46
CA ILE A 30 -8.60 39.23 -4.87
C ILE A 30 -9.50 38.80 -3.71
N GLN A 31 -8.95 38.63 -2.50
CA GLN A 31 -9.72 38.23 -1.31
C GLN A 31 -10.75 39.29 -0.89
N LEU A 32 -10.43 40.58 -1.02
CA LEU A 32 -11.35 41.66 -0.69
C LEU A 32 -12.57 41.70 -1.61
N CYS A 33 -12.37 41.54 -2.93
CA CYS A 33 -13.43 41.62 -3.93
C CYS A 33 -13.17 40.66 -5.11
N PRO A 34 -13.49 39.36 -4.99
CA PRO A 34 -13.17 38.36 -6.01
C PRO A 34 -13.78 38.67 -7.38
N ILE A 35 -15.06 39.08 -7.39
CA ILE A 35 -15.88 39.27 -8.59
C ILE A 35 -15.27 40.33 -9.53
N PHE A 36 -14.68 41.39 -8.97
CA PHE A 36 -14.08 42.49 -9.74
C PHE A 36 -12.58 42.34 -9.96
N SER A 37 -11.99 41.21 -9.55
CA SER A 37 -10.54 41.00 -9.53
C SER A 37 -10.01 40.14 -10.69
N THR A 38 -10.74 40.08 -11.81
CA THR A 38 -10.37 39.26 -12.98
C THR A 38 -8.98 39.61 -13.52
N ALA A 39 -8.64 40.89 -13.62
CA ALA A 39 -7.32 41.37 -14.02
C ALA A 39 -6.20 40.90 -13.08
N PHE A 40 -6.42 40.91 -11.76
CA PHE A 40 -5.44 40.47 -10.77
C PHE A 40 -5.22 38.96 -10.82
N ILE A 41 -6.29 38.17 -11.01
CA ILE A 41 -6.20 36.72 -11.24
C ILE A 41 -5.37 36.44 -12.50
N LYS A 42 -5.60 37.17 -13.59
CA LYS A 42 -4.84 37.03 -14.84
C LYS A 42 -3.36 37.37 -14.65
N ALA A 43 -3.06 38.42 -13.87
CA ALA A 43 -1.68 38.78 -13.54
C ALA A 43 -0.97 37.67 -12.76
N LEU A 44 -1.62 37.11 -11.72
CA LEU A 44 -1.08 35.98 -10.96
C LEU A 44 -0.89 34.72 -11.83
N LEU A 45 -1.85 34.39 -12.70
CA LEU A 45 -1.71 33.28 -13.66
C LEU A 45 -0.50 33.48 -14.57
N THR A 46 -0.30 34.70 -15.05
CA THR A 46 0.85 35.04 -15.90
C THR A 46 2.16 34.89 -15.12
N MET A 47 2.22 35.33 -13.86
CA MET A 47 3.38 35.15 -12.99
C MET A 47 3.68 33.67 -12.72
N ALA A 48 2.65 32.86 -12.44
CA ALA A 48 2.79 31.43 -12.22
C ALA A 48 3.29 30.68 -13.47
N GLY A 49 2.95 31.14 -14.67
CA GLY A 49 3.41 30.56 -15.94
C GLY A 49 4.85 30.90 -16.34
N LYS A 50 5.53 31.84 -15.66
CA LYS A 50 6.90 32.24 -16.00
C LYS A 50 7.93 31.17 -15.59
N SER A 51 9.08 31.15 -16.26
CA SER A 51 10.18 30.21 -15.96
C SER A 51 11.01 30.58 -14.71
N ALA A 52 10.81 31.77 -14.14
CA ALA A 52 11.44 32.22 -12.91
C ALA A 52 10.98 31.33 -11.73
N ARG A 53 11.87 30.43 -11.29
CA ARG A 53 11.50 29.30 -10.41
C ARG A 53 10.90 29.73 -9.08
N SER A 54 11.44 30.75 -8.41
CA SER A 54 10.92 31.22 -7.11
C SER A 54 9.56 31.88 -7.27
N ASP A 55 9.47 32.88 -8.14
CA ASP A 55 8.28 33.70 -8.33
C ASP A 55 7.10 32.88 -8.85
N SER A 56 7.37 31.97 -9.80
CA SER A 56 6.37 31.03 -10.31
C SER A 56 5.84 30.13 -9.20
N THR A 57 6.72 29.56 -8.36
CA THR A 57 6.27 28.70 -7.26
C THR A 57 5.46 29.46 -6.21
N MET A 58 5.85 30.68 -5.86
CA MET A 58 5.10 31.54 -4.93
C MET A 58 3.72 31.88 -5.50
N ALA A 59 3.65 32.30 -6.76
CA ALA A 59 2.39 32.59 -7.43
C ALA A 59 1.50 31.34 -7.57
N MET A 60 2.08 30.16 -7.81
CA MET A 60 1.33 28.90 -7.84
C MET A 60 0.71 28.54 -6.48
N ASP A 61 1.43 28.75 -5.37
CA ASP A 61 0.88 28.48 -4.04
C ASP A 61 -0.20 29.48 -3.66
N ALA A 62 0.01 30.77 -3.94
CA ALA A 62 -1.01 31.78 -3.73
C ALA A 62 -2.28 31.49 -4.53
N LEU A 63 -2.15 31.13 -5.82
CA LEU A 63 -3.29 30.73 -6.65
C LEU A 63 -3.99 29.48 -6.10
N LYS A 64 -3.23 28.47 -5.67
CA LYS A 64 -3.79 27.26 -5.06
C LYS A 64 -4.64 27.62 -3.84
N GLU A 65 -4.12 28.42 -2.91
CA GLU A 65 -4.85 28.86 -1.71
C GLU A 65 -6.10 29.67 -2.09
N LEU A 66 -5.98 30.64 -2.98
CA LEU A 66 -7.12 31.43 -3.48
C LEU A 66 -8.22 30.55 -4.08
N PHE A 67 -7.86 29.58 -4.93
CA PHE A 67 -8.83 28.67 -5.52
C PHE A 67 -9.51 27.77 -4.48
N LEU A 68 -8.76 27.30 -3.48
CA LEU A 68 -9.29 26.41 -2.46
C LEU A 68 -10.20 27.13 -1.46
N ASP A 69 -9.79 28.30 -0.99
CA ASP A 69 -10.41 28.93 0.18
C ASP A 69 -11.40 30.04 -0.20
N ASN A 70 -11.16 30.76 -1.30
CA ASN A 70 -11.93 31.96 -1.65
C ASN A 70 -12.75 31.85 -2.93
N LEU A 71 -12.20 31.22 -3.99
CA LEU A 71 -12.79 31.32 -5.32
C LEU A 71 -13.70 30.16 -5.69
N LEU A 72 -13.29 28.90 -5.46
CA LEU A 72 -14.08 27.75 -5.93
C LEU A 72 -15.20 27.38 -4.93
N PRO A 73 -16.44 27.21 -5.41
CA PRO A 73 -17.51 26.67 -4.59
C PRO A 73 -17.34 25.16 -4.37
N GLY A 74 -18.12 24.57 -3.45
CA GLY A 74 -18.18 23.12 -3.23
C GLY A 74 -18.86 22.32 -4.35
N ARG A 75 -19.25 22.99 -5.45
CA ARG A 75 -19.88 22.41 -6.65
C ARG A 75 -19.04 22.69 -7.88
N LYS A 76 -19.32 21.98 -8.98
CA LYS A 76 -18.71 22.28 -10.29
C LYS A 76 -19.17 23.65 -10.80
N LEU A 77 -18.25 24.36 -11.45
CA LEU A 77 -18.53 25.65 -12.10
C LEU A 77 -19.36 25.42 -13.37
N LYS A 78 -20.31 26.30 -13.66
CA LYS A 78 -21.12 26.28 -14.88
C LYS A 78 -20.54 27.27 -15.89
N ARG A 79 -20.53 26.88 -17.17
CA ARG A 79 -20.31 27.85 -18.26
C ARG A 79 -21.54 28.72 -18.45
N LEU A 80 -21.38 29.89 -19.08
CA LEU A 80 -22.49 30.77 -19.42
C LEU A 80 -23.60 30.02 -20.19
N GLU A 81 -23.20 29.16 -21.14
CA GLU A 81 -24.09 28.30 -21.95
C GLU A 81 -24.92 27.29 -21.13
N GLN A 82 -24.45 26.93 -19.94
CA GLN A 82 -25.07 25.91 -19.08
C GLN A 82 -25.95 26.53 -17.99
N MET A 83 -25.97 27.85 -17.89
CA MET A 83 -26.83 28.55 -16.95
C MET A 83 -28.20 28.76 -17.60
N GLU A 84 -29.25 28.62 -16.81
CA GLU A 84 -30.58 28.94 -17.30
C GLU A 84 -30.65 30.44 -17.62
N PRO A 85 -31.17 30.82 -18.81
CA PRO A 85 -31.30 32.22 -19.16
C PRO A 85 -32.25 32.87 -18.17
N VAL A 86 -31.73 33.83 -17.41
CA VAL A 86 -32.52 34.59 -16.44
C VAL A 86 -33.50 35.45 -17.22
N SER A 87 -34.80 35.20 -17.06
CA SER A 87 -35.82 36.06 -17.65
C SER A 87 -35.80 37.41 -16.97
N ALA A 88 -35.67 38.49 -17.74
CA ALA A 88 -35.76 39.86 -17.21
C ALA A 88 -37.19 40.21 -16.73
N LYS A 89 -38.20 39.38 -17.05
CA LYS A 89 -39.59 39.62 -16.64
C LYS A 89 -39.74 39.41 -15.13
N GLY A 90 -40.06 40.48 -14.41
CA GLY A 90 -40.35 40.45 -12.97
C GLY A 90 -39.16 40.75 -12.05
N LEU A 91 -37.94 40.92 -12.59
CA LEU A 91 -36.76 41.29 -11.80
C LEU A 91 -36.45 42.79 -11.90
N LYS A 92 -35.96 43.37 -10.80
CA LYS A 92 -35.37 44.71 -10.81
C LYS A 92 -34.09 44.72 -11.66
N LYS A 93 -33.85 45.81 -12.39
CA LYS A 93 -32.66 45.98 -13.25
C LYS A 93 -31.34 45.73 -12.50
N SER A 94 -31.25 46.17 -11.23
CA SER A 94 -30.08 45.94 -10.38
C SER A 94 -29.81 44.45 -10.16
N THR A 95 -30.82 43.71 -9.69
CA THR A 95 -30.73 42.26 -9.43
C THR A 95 -30.40 41.48 -10.71
N PHE A 96 -31.00 41.86 -11.83
CA PHE A 96 -30.66 41.26 -13.12
C PHE A 96 -29.18 41.47 -13.49
N THR A 97 -28.67 42.69 -13.27
CA THR A 97 -27.26 43.02 -13.54
C THR A 97 -26.32 42.25 -12.61
N GLU A 98 -26.65 42.15 -11.33
CA GLU A 98 -25.87 41.36 -10.35
C GLU A 98 -25.76 39.90 -10.76
N ILE A 99 -26.87 39.26 -11.16
CA ILE A 99 -26.85 37.87 -11.63
C ILE A 99 -25.98 37.75 -12.88
N CYS A 100 -26.10 38.66 -13.85
CA CYS A 100 -25.27 38.65 -15.06
C CYS A 100 -23.77 38.75 -14.73
N VAL A 101 -23.39 39.63 -13.79
CA VAL A 101 -22.00 39.81 -13.37
C VAL A 101 -21.45 38.57 -12.67
N VAL A 102 -22.24 37.95 -11.78
CA VAL A 102 -21.84 36.70 -11.10
C VAL A 102 -21.72 35.55 -12.11
N SER A 103 -22.65 35.43 -13.04
CA SER A 103 -22.61 34.43 -14.11
C SER A 103 -21.39 34.60 -15.01
N PHE A 104 -21.07 35.85 -15.39
CA PHE A 104 -19.85 36.15 -16.14
C PHE A 104 -18.59 35.79 -15.36
N PHE A 105 -18.55 36.13 -14.06
CA PHE A 105 -17.43 35.80 -13.20
C PHE A 105 -17.25 34.29 -13.03
N GLU A 106 -18.33 33.52 -12.92
CA GLU A 106 -18.28 32.06 -12.81
C GLU A 106 -17.71 31.42 -14.10
N ASP A 107 -18.11 31.91 -15.27
CA ASP A 107 -17.57 31.47 -16.56
C ASP A 107 -16.07 31.82 -16.69
N TYR A 108 -15.70 33.05 -16.32
CA TYR A 108 -14.30 33.48 -16.26
C TYR A 108 -13.47 32.59 -15.31
N LEU A 109 -14.01 32.30 -14.12
CA LEU A 109 -13.32 31.50 -13.11
C LEU A 109 -13.07 30.07 -13.62
N LYS A 110 -14.02 29.51 -14.39
CA LYS A 110 -13.85 28.20 -15.01
C LYS A 110 -12.70 28.18 -16.02
N THR A 111 -12.57 29.25 -16.81
CA THR A 111 -11.47 29.43 -17.75
C THR A 111 -10.14 29.66 -17.03
N ALA A 112 -10.13 30.51 -16.01
CA ALA A 112 -8.95 30.81 -15.19
C ALA A 112 -8.42 29.56 -14.46
N TYR A 113 -9.32 28.75 -13.90
CA TYR A 113 -8.95 27.51 -13.24
C TYR A 113 -8.42 26.47 -14.23
N ALA A 114 -9.03 26.34 -15.41
CA ALA A 114 -8.49 25.49 -16.47
C ALA A 114 -7.07 25.91 -16.87
N ALA A 115 -6.81 27.22 -17.03
CA ALA A 115 -5.48 27.74 -17.30
C ALA A 115 -4.49 27.44 -16.16
N PHE A 116 -4.92 27.55 -14.90
CA PHE A 116 -4.09 27.19 -13.74
C PHE A 116 -3.71 25.70 -13.76
N VAL A 117 -4.66 24.81 -14.03
CA VAL A 117 -4.39 23.36 -14.15
C VAL A 117 -3.38 23.08 -15.26
N GLN A 118 -3.41 23.81 -16.38
CA GLN A 118 -2.39 23.69 -17.44
C GLN A 118 -1.01 24.16 -16.97
N ILE A 119 -0.92 25.24 -16.18
CA ILE A 119 0.34 25.68 -15.58
C ILE A 119 0.91 24.61 -14.64
N VAL A 120 0.06 24.00 -13.78
CA VAL A 120 0.46 22.88 -12.92
C VAL A 120 0.92 21.68 -13.75
N ALA A 121 0.23 21.39 -14.86
CA ALA A 121 0.62 20.33 -15.80
C ALA A 121 2.01 20.60 -16.41
N ALA A 122 2.27 21.83 -16.85
CA ALA A 122 3.58 22.22 -17.38
C ALA A 122 4.68 22.10 -16.30
N ALA A 123 4.41 22.57 -15.07
CA ALA A 123 5.33 22.46 -13.94
C ALA A 123 5.66 21.00 -13.58
N SER A 124 4.72 20.07 -13.77
CA SER A 124 4.93 18.63 -13.53
C SER A 124 5.93 17.99 -14.51
N HIS A 125 6.22 18.64 -15.65
CA HIS A 125 7.18 18.20 -16.67
C HIS A 125 8.54 18.92 -16.57
N ASN A 126 8.74 19.77 -15.56
CA ASN A 126 10.00 20.50 -15.36
C ASN A 126 11.19 19.55 -15.17
N THR A 127 12.41 19.99 -15.46
CA THR A 127 13.63 19.19 -15.27
C THR A 127 13.96 18.95 -13.80
N VAL A 128 13.56 19.88 -12.91
CA VAL A 128 13.87 19.84 -11.48
C VAL A 128 12.84 19.00 -10.71
N ALA A 129 13.31 17.93 -10.06
CA ALA A 129 12.45 17.00 -9.31
C ALA A 129 11.65 17.67 -8.17
N TYR A 130 12.22 18.70 -7.51
CA TYR A 130 11.52 19.47 -6.47
C TYR A 130 10.25 20.13 -7.01
N ILE A 131 10.35 20.78 -8.18
CA ILE A 131 9.21 21.46 -8.83
C ILE A 131 8.16 20.43 -9.25
N LYS A 132 8.57 19.29 -9.81
CA LYS A 132 7.66 18.19 -10.15
C LYS A 132 6.88 17.71 -8.92
N SER A 133 7.56 17.48 -7.79
CA SER A 133 6.93 17.04 -6.54
C SER A 133 5.96 18.08 -5.99
N ARG A 134 6.29 19.37 -6.07
CA ARG A 134 5.39 20.47 -5.67
C ARG A 134 4.15 20.51 -6.56
N ALA A 135 4.32 20.40 -7.88
CA ALA A 135 3.20 20.36 -8.83
C ALA A 135 2.26 19.17 -8.58
N VAL A 136 2.81 17.98 -8.31
CA VAL A 136 2.04 16.79 -7.90
C VAL A 136 1.25 17.07 -6.62
N ARG A 137 1.86 17.72 -5.63
CA ARG A 137 1.18 18.04 -4.37
C ARG A 137 0.05 19.07 -4.58
N THR A 138 0.31 20.12 -5.35
CA THR A 138 -0.72 21.10 -5.74
C THR A 138 -1.89 20.42 -6.46
N ALA A 139 -1.61 19.55 -7.44
CA ALA A 139 -2.67 18.82 -8.15
C ALA A 139 -3.50 17.91 -7.23
N TYR A 140 -2.85 17.25 -6.27
CA TYR A 140 -3.52 16.45 -5.24
C TYR A 140 -4.39 17.30 -4.31
N ASP A 141 -3.88 18.43 -3.81
CA ASP A 141 -4.61 19.30 -2.89
C ASP A 141 -5.89 19.87 -3.56
N LEU A 142 -5.77 20.28 -4.82
CA LEU A 142 -6.91 20.72 -5.65
C LEU A 142 -7.95 19.60 -5.82
N LEU A 143 -7.52 18.41 -6.24
CA LEU A 143 -8.39 17.26 -6.47
C LEU A 143 -9.08 16.76 -5.19
N LYS A 144 -8.40 16.86 -4.04
CA LYS A 144 -8.91 16.43 -2.74
C LYS A 144 -10.02 17.35 -2.21
N ALA A 145 -9.99 18.62 -2.56
CA ALA A 145 -10.81 19.65 -1.93
C ALA A 145 -12.01 20.09 -2.79
N LYS A 146 -11.86 20.17 -4.12
CA LYS A 146 -12.88 20.75 -5.00
C LYS A 146 -13.19 19.83 -6.19
N PRO A 147 -14.47 19.70 -6.61
CA PRO A 147 -14.86 18.80 -7.70
C PRO A 147 -14.62 19.35 -9.12
N GLU A 148 -13.76 20.36 -9.31
CA GLU A 148 -13.53 20.98 -10.62
C GLU A 148 -12.28 20.41 -11.31
N GLN A 149 -12.37 20.14 -12.63
CA GLN A 149 -11.29 19.53 -13.44
C GLN A 149 -10.75 18.18 -12.90
N GLU A 150 -11.57 17.40 -12.19
CA GLU A 150 -11.15 16.14 -11.54
C GLU A 150 -10.43 15.18 -12.49
N LYS A 151 -10.96 15.00 -13.70
CA LYS A 151 -10.38 14.10 -14.72
C LYS A 151 -8.97 14.56 -15.15
N ALA A 152 -8.78 15.86 -15.37
CA ALA A 152 -7.50 16.41 -15.80
C ALA A 152 -6.45 16.31 -14.69
N LEU A 153 -6.83 16.65 -13.46
CA LEU A 153 -5.96 16.54 -12.28
C LEU A 153 -5.58 15.09 -11.97
N LEU A 154 -6.55 14.18 -12.04
CA LEU A 154 -6.30 12.75 -11.83
C LEU A 154 -5.37 12.18 -12.91
N ALA A 155 -5.63 12.47 -14.18
CA ALA A 155 -4.77 12.05 -15.28
C ALA A 155 -3.34 12.60 -15.11
N LEU A 156 -3.18 13.86 -14.69
CA LEU A 156 -1.89 14.46 -14.37
C LEU A 156 -1.16 13.64 -13.29
N LEU A 157 -1.82 13.36 -12.16
CA LEU A 157 -1.23 12.59 -11.06
C LEU A 157 -0.80 11.19 -11.51
N ILE A 158 -1.70 10.43 -12.14
CA ILE A 158 -1.45 9.04 -12.53
C ILE A 158 -0.36 8.95 -13.60
N ASN A 159 -0.32 9.88 -14.55
CA ASN A 159 0.75 9.95 -15.55
C ASN A 159 2.14 10.14 -14.92
N LYS A 160 2.23 10.79 -13.76
CA LYS A 160 3.50 10.97 -13.03
C LYS A 160 4.05 9.70 -12.38
N LEU A 161 3.29 8.60 -12.32
CA LEU A 161 3.85 7.28 -11.98
C LEU A 161 4.91 6.82 -12.99
N GLY A 162 4.86 7.36 -14.21
CA GLY A 162 5.84 7.13 -15.26
C GLY A 162 7.12 7.97 -15.19
N ASP A 163 7.29 8.83 -14.18
CA ASP A 163 8.48 9.68 -14.08
C ASP A 163 9.77 8.89 -13.82
N SER A 164 10.89 9.38 -14.32
CA SER A 164 12.22 8.80 -14.08
C SER A 164 12.66 8.91 -12.62
N SER A 165 12.16 9.90 -11.87
CA SER A 165 12.54 10.12 -10.48
C SER A 165 11.70 9.26 -9.52
N PRO A 166 12.32 8.34 -8.76
CA PRO A 166 11.58 7.49 -7.82
C PRO A 166 10.94 8.29 -6.68
N LYS A 167 11.52 9.44 -6.30
CA LYS A 167 10.95 10.33 -5.28
C LYS A 167 9.59 10.87 -5.71
N VAL A 168 9.45 11.24 -6.98
CA VAL A 168 8.18 11.74 -7.54
C VAL A 168 7.17 10.61 -7.60
N THR A 169 7.56 9.43 -8.10
CA THR A 169 6.68 8.25 -8.16
C THR A 169 6.15 7.85 -6.79
N SER A 170 7.01 7.79 -5.77
CA SER A 170 6.59 7.48 -4.39
C SER A 170 5.66 8.55 -3.81
N ASN A 171 5.90 9.83 -4.11
CA ASN A 171 5.01 10.93 -3.69
C ASN A 171 3.62 10.80 -4.35
N VAL A 172 3.56 10.43 -5.63
CA VAL A 172 2.28 10.17 -6.32
C VAL A 172 1.53 9.02 -5.66
N SER A 173 2.20 7.88 -5.39
CA SER A 173 1.58 6.76 -4.70
C SER A 173 1.03 7.15 -3.33
N TYR A 174 1.78 7.98 -2.58
CA TYR A 174 1.31 8.54 -1.30
C TYR A 174 0.06 9.41 -1.48
N CYS A 175 0.09 10.37 -2.40
CA CYS A 175 -1.03 11.28 -2.68
C CYS A 175 -2.30 10.51 -3.09
N VAL A 176 -2.18 9.52 -3.99
CA VAL A 176 -3.32 8.70 -4.42
C VAL A 176 -3.87 7.90 -3.25
N ARG A 177 -3.02 7.31 -2.41
CA ARG A 177 -3.46 6.56 -1.23
C ARG A 177 -4.24 7.44 -0.25
N GLU A 178 -3.75 8.65 0.03
CA GLU A 178 -4.45 9.60 0.90
C GLU A 178 -5.75 10.12 0.27
N LEU A 179 -5.78 10.29 -1.06
CA LEU A 179 -6.98 10.66 -1.80
C LEU A 179 -8.07 9.58 -1.64
N LEU A 180 -7.71 8.31 -1.81
CA LEU A 180 -8.65 7.19 -1.70
C LEU A 180 -9.15 6.95 -0.27
N LYS A 181 -8.38 7.34 0.75
CA LYS A 181 -8.86 7.34 2.14
C LYS A 181 -9.98 8.35 2.36
N LYS A 182 -9.85 9.56 1.79
CA LYS A 182 -10.86 10.62 1.93
C LYS A 182 -12.06 10.39 1.01
N HIS A 183 -11.82 9.95 -0.22
CA HIS A 183 -12.82 9.81 -1.28
C HIS A 183 -12.82 8.39 -1.86
N PRO A 184 -13.46 7.42 -1.19
CA PRO A 184 -13.45 6.02 -1.64
C PRO A 184 -14.13 5.82 -3.01
N GLY A 185 -15.06 6.69 -3.41
CA GLY A 185 -15.69 6.66 -4.73
C GLY A 185 -14.73 6.88 -5.92
N MET A 186 -13.52 7.38 -5.66
CA MET A 186 -12.51 7.63 -6.70
C MET A 186 -11.73 6.38 -7.14
N LYS A 187 -11.92 5.22 -6.49
CA LYS A 187 -11.19 3.98 -6.84
C LYS A 187 -11.38 3.57 -8.31
N SER A 188 -12.60 3.67 -8.82
CA SER A 188 -12.93 3.28 -10.20
C SER A 188 -12.32 4.23 -11.25
N PRO A 189 -12.46 5.57 -11.13
CA PRO A 189 -11.72 6.51 -11.98
C PRO A 189 -10.20 6.31 -11.95
N VAL A 190 -9.60 6.11 -10.77
CA VAL A 190 -8.16 5.87 -10.65
C VAL A 190 -7.75 4.59 -11.40
N LEU A 191 -8.51 3.51 -11.26
CA LEU A 191 -8.25 2.26 -11.97
C LEU A 191 -8.25 2.46 -13.49
N LYS A 192 -9.26 3.16 -14.04
CA LYS A 192 -9.35 3.43 -15.48
C LYS A 192 -8.14 4.21 -16.01
N GLU A 193 -7.69 5.22 -15.27
CA GLU A 193 -6.50 6.00 -15.65
C GLU A 193 -5.22 5.16 -15.58
N VAL A 194 -5.09 4.25 -14.61
CA VAL A 194 -3.95 3.32 -14.52
C VAL A 194 -3.97 2.30 -15.67
N GLU A 195 -5.15 1.77 -16.03
CA GLU A 195 -5.30 0.90 -17.21
C GLU A 195 -4.85 1.62 -18.48
N ALA A 196 -5.27 2.88 -18.67
CA ALA A 196 -4.85 3.70 -19.80
C ALA A 196 -3.34 3.95 -19.82
N LEU A 197 -2.71 4.11 -18.65
CA LEU A 197 -1.25 4.25 -18.53
C LEU A 197 -0.52 2.96 -18.93
N ILE A 198 -0.97 1.80 -18.44
CA ILE A 198 -0.34 0.48 -18.69
C ILE A 198 -0.52 0.04 -20.15
N ALA A 199 -1.64 0.40 -20.78
CA ALA A 199 -1.94 0.08 -22.17
C ALA A 199 -1.02 0.77 -23.20
N ARG A 200 -0.21 1.76 -22.78
CA ARG A 200 0.70 2.48 -23.69
C ARG A 200 1.82 1.58 -24.20
N PRO A 201 2.16 1.64 -25.50
CA PRO A 201 3.15 0.74 -26.11
C PRO A 201 4.57 0.92 -25.55
N ASN A 202 4.94 2.14 -25.14
CA ASN A 202 6.32 2.51 -24.76
C ASN A 202 6.51 2.73 -23.25
N ILE A 203 5.68 2.14 -22.40
CA ILE A 203 5.82 2.28 -20.94
C ILE A 203 6.92 1.35 -20.39
N THR A 204 7.81 1.93 -19.58
CA THR A 204 8.92 1.20 -18.97
C THR A 204 8.42 0.16 -17.95
N GLN A 205 9.18 -0.92 -17.74
CA GLN A 205 8.82 -1.93 -16.74
C GLN A 205 8.79 -1.37 -15.32
N LYS A 206 9.68 -0.41 -15.00
CA LYS A 206 9.69 0.29 -13.71
C LYS A 206 8.41 1.07 -13.47
N SER A 207 7.93 1.79 -14.49
CA SER A 207 6.67 2.54 -14.43
C SER A 207 5.46 1.62 -14.32
N LYS A 208 5.44 0.51 -15.07
CA LYS A 208 4.40 -0.52 -14.93
C LYS A 208 4.36 -1.09 -13.52
N TYR A 209 5.52 -1.47 -12.98
CA TYR A 209 5.64 -1.99 -11.63
C TYR A 209 5.15 -0.99 -10.59
N ALA A 210 5.53 0.29 -10.70
CA ALA A 210 5.08 1.33 -9.77
C ALA A 210 3.56 1.52 -9.79
N ALA A 211 2.95 1.53 -10.98
CA ALA A 211 1.49 1.64 -11.12
C ALA A 211 0.76 0.43 -10.52
N LEU A 212 1.25 -0.78 -10.80
CA LEU A 212 0.67 -2.02 -10.27
C LEU A 212 0.88 -2.17 -8.76
N LEU A 213 2.03 -1.72 -8.24
CA LEU A 213 2.31 -1.67 -6.81
C LEU A 213 1.31 -0.75 -6.10
N MET A 214 1.09 0.45 -6.63
CA MET A 214 0.11 1.39 -6.09
C MET A 214 -1.31 0.79 -6.09
N LEU A 215 -1.72 0.12 -7.18
CA LEU A 215 -3.01 -0.58 -7.21
C LEU A 215 -3.11 -1.72 -6.17
N SER A 216 -2.01 -2.42 -5.89
CA SER A 216 -2.00 -3.51 -4.89
C SER A 216 -2.24 -3.02 -3.46
N GLU A 217 -1.99 -1.72 -3.21
CA GLU A 217 -2.21 -1.07 -1.92
C GLU A 217 -3.68 -0.64 -1.70
N PHE A 218 -4.57 -0.83 -2.67
CA PHE A 218 -5.99 -0.48 -2.54
C PHE A 218 -6.68 -1.23 -1.39
N VAL A 219 -7.37 -0.47 -0.54
CA VAL A 219 -8.26 -1.02 0.50
C VAL A 219 -9.65 -1.13 -0.11
N PHE A 220 -10.25 -2.32 -0.10
CA PHE A 220 -11.60 -2.55 -0.60
C PHE A 220 -12.59 -2.65 0.57
N GLY A 221 -13.77 -2.07 0.40
CA GLY A 221 -14.92 -2.27 1.28
C GLY A 221 -15.99 -3.15 0.61
N PRO A 222 -17.08 -3.47 1.33
CA PRO A 222 -18.16 -4.31 0.81
C PRO A 222 -18.84 -3.76 -0.46
N SER A 223 -18.87 -2.44 -0.62
CA SER A 223 -19.48 -1.77 -1.79
C SER A 223 -18.61 -1.76 -3.04
N ASP A 224 -17.32 -2.11 -2.93
CA ASP A 224 -16.34 -1.94 -4.02
C ASP A 224 -16.26 -3.14 -4.97
N GLY A 225 -17.21 -4.08 -4.93
CA GLY A 225 -16.98 -5.38 -5.56
C GLY A 225 -16.83 -5.39 -7.08
N ALA A 226 -17.48 -4.45 -7.78
CA ALA A 226 -17.24 -4.25 -9.23
C ALA A 226 -15.83 -3.72 -9.52
N CYS A 227 -15.33 -2.82 -8.68
CA CYS A 227 -13.96 -2.30 -8.78
C CYS A 227 -12.94 -3.41 -8.46
N ALA A 228 -13.17 -4.18 -7.40
CA ALA A 228 -12.31 -5.30 -7.00
C ALA A 228 -12.21 -6.34 -8.12
N ALA A 229 -13.33 -6.71 -8.75
CA ALA A 229 -13.35 -7.62 -9.89
C ALA A 229 -12.51 -7.08 -11.06
N SER A 230 -12.56 -5.76 -11.31
CA SER A 230 -11.82 -5.12 -12.40
C SER A 230 -10.31 -5.08 -12.13
N VAL A 231 -9.91 -4.80 -10.88
CA VAL A 231 -8.51 -4.89 -10.43
C VAL A 231 -7.98 -6.32 -10.57
N VAL A 232 -8.76 -7.33 -10.18
CA VAL A 232 -8.36 -8.74 -10.33
C VAL A 232 -8.18 -9.10 -11.79
N ARG A 233 -9.10 -8.71 -12.68
CA ARG A 233 -8.94 -8.94 -14.14
C ARG A 233 -7.64 -8.34 -14.67
N LEU A 234 -7.36 -7.08 -14.33
CA LEU A 234 -6.12 -6.42 -14.73
C LEU A 234 -4.88 -7.17 -14.20
N PHE A 235 -4.88 -7.54 -12.91
CA PHE A 235 -3.74 -8.26 -12.32
C PHE A 235 -3.54 -9.66 -12.89
N VAL A 236 -4.61 -10.41 -13.16
CA VAL A 236 -4.53 -11.72 -13.82
C VAL A 236 -3.96 -11.57 -15.22
N GLN A 237 -4.43 -10.59 -16.01
CA GLN A 237 -3.88 -10.32 -17.34
C GLN A 237 -2.38 -9.98 -17.28
N GLN A 238 -1.96 -9.12 -16.35
CA GLN A 238 -0.53 -8.79 -16.19
C GLN A 238 0.28 -9.98 -15.66
N LEU A 239 -0.30 -10.83 -14.81
CA LEU A 239 0.34 -12.04 -14.31
C LEU A 239 0.56 -13.04 -15.44
N GLU A 240 -0.44 -13.29 -16.27
CA GLU A 240 -0.33 -14.15 -17.45
C GLU A 240 0.76 -13.65 -18.41
N LEU A 241 0.88 -12.33 -18.60
CA LEU A 241 1.94 -11.73 -19.41
C LEU A 241 3.33 -11.93 -18.77
N ALA A 242 3.46 -11.78 -17.45
CA ALA A 242 4.71 -12.00 -16.74
C ALA A 242 5.13 -13.48 -16.71
N LEU A 243 4.15 -14.40 -16.68
CA LEU A 243 4.37 -15.85 -16.68
C LEU A 243 4.57 -16.44 -18.08
N ARG A 244 4.10 -15.75 -19.12
CA ARG A 244 4.27 -16.17 -20.52
C ARG A 244 5.75 -16.21 -20.88
N LYS A 245 6.14 -17.26 -21.61
CA LYS A 245 7.49 -17.38 -22.17
C LYS A 245 7.75 -16.17 -23.08
N PRO A 246 8.94 -15.53 -23.01
CA PRO A 246 9.27 -14.49 -23.98
C PRO A 246 9.14 -15.08 -25.37
N ARG A 247 8.33 -14.46 -26.23
CA ARG A 247 8.27 -14.84 -27.65
C ARG A 247 9.68 -14.69 -28.21
N LEU A 248 10.19 -15.73 -28.86
CA LEU A 248 11.44 -15.69 -29.60
C LEU A 248 11.44 -14.43 -30.47
N SER A 249 12.53 -13.65 -30.43
CA SER A 249 12.67 -12.50 -31.30
C SER A 249 12.49 -12.92 -32.76
N LYS A 250 11.96 -12.04 -33.63
CA LYS A 250 11.85 -12.32 -35.09
C LYS A 250 13.18 -12.83 -35.66
N LYS A 251 14.32 -12.36 -35.14
CA LYS A 251 15.68 -12.83 -35.48
C LYS A 251 15.98 -14.26 -35.02
N GLU A 252 15.52 -14.66 -33.83
CA GLU A 252 15.67 -16.03 -33.31
C GLU A 252 14.72 -17.01 -34.01
N PHE A 253 13.52 -16.55 -34.38
CA PHE A 253 12.56 -17.33 -35.17
C PHE A 253 13.08 -17.58 -36.59
N GLN A 254 13.72 -16.59 -37.23
CA GLN A 254 14.40 -16.77 -38.51
C GLN A 254 15.62 -17.70 -38.41
N ARG A 255 16.42 -17.64 -37.33
CA ARG A 255 17.51 -18.62 -37.08
C ARG A 255 16.96 -20.04 -36.91
N LYS A 256 15.83 -20.20 -36.22
CA LYS A 256 15.12 -21.49 -36.09
C LYS A 256 14.62 -22.02 -37.44
N LYS A 257 14.06 -21.15 -38.28
CA LYS A 257 13.57 -21.49 -39.62
C LYS A 257 14.71 -21.85 -40.59
N ARG A 258 15.92 -21.34 -40.35
CA ARG A 258 17.15 -21.64 -41.10
C ARG A 258 17.91 -22.87 -40.58
N GLY A 259 17.35 -23.65 -39.66
CA GLY A 259 17.99 -24.87 -39.15
C GLY A 259 19.23 -24.65 -38.27
N LEU A 260 19.58 -23.39 -37.96
CA LEU A 260 20.65 -23.13 -36.99
C LEU A 260 20.15 -23.45 -35.58
N ALA A 261 21.01 -24.13 -34.80
CA ALA A 261 20.76 -24.42 -33.41
C ALA A 261 20.39 -23.14 -32.64
N VAL A 262 19.10 -22.98 -32.35
CA VAL A 262 18.64 -21.99 -31.38
C VAL A 262 19.11 -22.52 -30.04
N VAL A 263 20.03 -21.80 -29.39
CA VAL A 263 20.36 -22.03 -27.99
C VAL A 263 19.05 -21.92 -27.22
N LYS A 264 18.43 -23.07 -26.92
CA LYS A 264 17.36 -23.16 -25.93
C LYS A 264 18.02 -22.69 -24.65
N LYS A 265 17.89 -21.40 -24.30
CA LYS A 265 18.23 -20.94 -22.95
C LYS A 265 17.42 -21.82 -22.01
N LYS A 266 18.09 -22.79 -21.37
CA LYS A 266 17.55 -23.50 -20.20
C LYS A 266 17.04 -22.40 -19.29
N ARG A 267 15.77 -22.50 -18.90
CA ARG A 267 15.09 -21.51 -18.07
C ARG A 267 15.97 -21.23 -16.85
N GLY A 268 16.60 -20.07 -16.83
CA GLY A 268 17.09 -19.51 -15.59
C GLY A 268 15.88 -19.14 -14.70
N PRO A 269 16.11 -18.91 -13.40
CA PRO A 269 15.08 -18.39 -12.51
C PRO A 269 14.45 -17.11 -13.11
N LEU A 270 13.18 -16.83 -12.74
CA LEU A 270 12.54 -15.55 -13.07
C LEU A 270 13.51 -14.40 -12.79
N ARG A 271 13.56 -13.40 -13.69
CA ARG A 271 14.36 -12.19 -13.44
C ARG A 271 13.90 -11.58 -12.12
N GLU A 272 14.80 -10.96 -11.36
CA GLU A 272 14.45 -10.39 -10.06
C GLU A 272 13.34 -9.33 -10.15
N GLU A 273 13.32 -8.55 -11.23
CA GLU A 273 12.27 -7.56 -11.50
C GLU A 273 10.90 -8.23 -11.71
N ASP A 274 10.86 -9.29 -12.53
CA ASP A 274 9.65 -10.08 -12.79
C ASP A 274 9.18 -10.79 -11.51
N ASN A 275 10.12 -11.23 -10.67
CA ASN A 275 9.85 -11.87 -9.39
C ASN A 275 9.14 -10.91 -8.41
N ARG A 276 9.61 -9.66 -8.31
CA ARG A 276 8.94 -8.62 -7.52
C ARG A 276 7.56 -8.31 -8.08
N LEU A 277 7.44 -8.19 -9.40
CA LEU A 277 6.16 -7.93 -10.08
C LEU A 277 5.14 -9.04 -9.81
N VAL A 278 5.52 -10.31 -10.01
CA VAL A 278 4.68 -11.48 -9.74
C VAL A 278 4.20 -11.47 -8.29
N ARG A 279 5.09 -11.23 -7.33
CA ARG A 279 4.72 -11.16 -5.91
C ARG A 279 3.70 -10.06 -5.63
N THR A 280 3.89 -8.86 -6.20
CA THR A 280 2.98 -7.73 -6.06
C THR A 280 1.61 -8.03 -6.64
N LEU A 281 1.56 -8.59 -7.86
CA LEU A 281 0.33 -8.99 -8.53
C LEU A 281 -0.45 -10.02 -7.70
N ILE A 282 0.25 -11.05 -7.22
CA ILE A 282 -0.35 -12.11 -6.40
C ILE A 282 -0.96 -11.55 -5.11
N ASN A 283 -0.22 -10.69 -4.40
CA ASN A 283 -0.72 -10.07 -3.18
C ASN A 283 -1.94 -9.17 -3.45
N GLY A 284 -1.91 -8.44 -4.57
CA GLY A 284 -3.04 -7.63 -5.04
C GLY A 284 -4.29 -8.47 -5.34
N ILE A 285 -4.14 -9.58 -6.07
CA ILE A 285 -5.23 -10.52 -6.35
C ILE A 285 -5.81 -11.07 -5.04
N ARG A 286 -4.95 -11.57 -4.15
CA ARG A 286 -5.38 -12.15 -2.86
C ARG A 286 -6.20 -11.15 -2.03
N ARG A 287 -5.85 -9.87 -2.09
CA ARG A 287 -6.52 -8.79 -1.34
C ARG A 287 -7.86 -8.38 -1.93
N ALA A 288 -7.97 -8.34 -3.26
CA ALA A 288 -9.19 -7.91 -3.96
C ALA A 288 -10.22 -9.04 -4.12
N MET A 289 -9.75 -10.29 -4.22
CA MET A 289 -10.59 -11.48 -4.43
C MET A 289 -11.76 -11.66 -3.43
N PRO A 290 -11.63 -11.42 -2.11
CA PRO A 290 -12.75 -11.54 -1.16
C PRO A 290 -13.92 -10.59 -1.44
N TYR A 291 -13.67 -9.47 -2.12
CA TYR A 291 -14.65 -8.41 -2.32
C TYR A 291 -15.32 -8.50 -3.69
N MET A 292 -14.93 -9.43 -4.55
CA MET A 292 -15.53 -9.56 -5.88
C MET A 292 -17.00 -9.98 -5.75
N ASN A 293 -17.91 -9.24 -6.38
CA ASN A 293 -19.34 -9.60 -6.47
C ASN A 293 -19.60 -10.83 -7.37
N SER A 294 -18.55 -11.51 -7.83
CA SER A 294 -18.63 -12.67 -8.72
C SER A 294 -19.02 -13.89 -7.91
N LEU A 295 -20.31 -14.24 -7.94
CA LEU A 295 -20.82 -15.53 -7.49
C LEU A 295 -20.22 -16.66 -8.37
N GLY A 296 -19.25 -17.39 -7.82
CA GLY A 296 -18.91 -18.75 -8.29
C GLY A 296 -17.95 -18.84 -9.48
N GLY A 297 -16.65 -18.70 -9.23
CA GLY A 297 -15.60 -19.09 -10.18
C GLY A 297 -14.22 -18.64 -9.74
N SER A 298 -13.20 -19.49 -9.90
CA SER A 298 -11.81 -19.06 -9.73
C SER A 298 -11.45 -18.08 -10.85
N PRO A 299 -10.97 -16.86 -10.57
CA PRO A 299 -10.60 -15.89 -11.60
C PRO A 299 -9.32 -16.27 -12.36
N LEU A 300 -8.69 -17.39 -11.99
CA LEU A 300 -7.45 -17.88 -12.58
C LEU A 300 -7.75 -18.95 -13.63
N SER A 301 -7.19 -18.78 -14.83
CA SER A 301 -7.21 -19.82 -15.85
C SER A 301 -6.41 -21.06 -15.42
N SER A 302 -6.82 -22.26 -15.86
CA SER A 302 -6.11 -23.51 -15.54
C SER A 302 -4.63 -23.45 -15.96
N GLU A 303 -4.33 -22.80 -17.09
CA GLU A 303 -2.96 -22.57 -17.56
C GLU A 303 -2.15 -21.69 -16.59
N THR A 304 -2.77 -20.66 -16.01
CA THR A 304 -2.12 -19.77 -15.03
C THR A 304 -1.80 -20.52 -13.75
N VAL A 305 -2.73 -21.36 -13.29
CA VAL A 305 -2.51 -22.22 -12.11
C VAL A 305 -1.32 -23.14 -12.34
N ASP A 306 -1.25 -23.82 -13.48
CA ASP A 306 -0.14 -24.71 -13.82
C ASP A 306 1.20 -23.96 -13.98
N ALA A 307 1.16 -22.73 -14.50
CA ALA A 307 2.34 -21.87 -14.57
C ALA A 307 2.83 -21.47 -13.17
N LEU A 308 1.91 -21.13 -12.25
CA LEU A 308 2.23 -20.79 -10.87
C LEU A 308 2.87 -21.97 -10.12
N PHE A 309 2.35 -23.19 -10.29
CA PHE A 309 2.99 -24.41 -9.76
C PHE A 309 4.44 -24.54 -10.24
N LYS A 310 4.66 -24.43 -11.56
CA LYS A 310 6.03 -24.48 -12.15
C LYS A 310 6.94 -23.39 -11.61
N VAL A 311 6.43 -22.17 -11.48
CA VAL A 311 7.20 -21.03 -10.94
C VAL A 311 7.59 -21.26 -9.49
N CYS A 312 6.69 -21.80 -8.67
CA CYS A 312 6.96 -22.07 -7.26
C CYS A 312 8.16 -23.02 -7.06
N HIS A 313 8.33 -24.04 -7.91
CA HIS A 313 9.49 -24.93 -7.84
C HIS A 313 10.79 -24.27 -8.35
N THR A 314 10.70 -23.35 -9.31
CA THR A 314 11.89 -22.80 -10.00
C THR A 314 12.45 -21.51 -9.39
N VAL A 315 11.63 -20.75 -8.67
CA VAL A 315 12.04 -19.44 -8.10
C VAL A 315 12.87 -19.65 -6.85
N ALA A 316 14.02 -18.98 -6.72
CA ALA A 316 14.83 -19.05 -5.51
C ALA A 316 14.21 -18.27 -4.33
N ALA A 317 13.49 -17.18 -4.60
CA ALA A 317 12.95 -16.31 -3.56
C ALA A 317 11.77 -16.91 -2.80
N PHE A 318 11.99 -17.27 -1.54
CA PHE A 318 10.97 -17.78 -0.63
C PHE A 318 9.73 -16.91 -0.51
N SER A 319 9.88 -15.58 -0.46
CA SER A 319 8.72 -14.66 -0.36
C SER A 319 7.71 -14.84 -1.51
N THR A 320 8.20 -15.11 -2.72
CA THR A 320 7.34 -15.32 -3.89
C THR A 320 6.70 -16.69 -3.85
N ARG A 321 7.43 -17.73 -3.40
CA ARG A 321 6.86 -19.08 -3.20
C ARG A 321 5.71 -19.06 -2.20
N VAL A 322 5.89 -18.40 -1.04
CA VAL A 322 4.83 -18.24 -0.03
C VAL A 322 3.64 -17.47 -0.58
N SER A 323 3.85 -16.37 -1.32
CA SER A 323 2.77 -15.63 -1.98
C SER A 323 2.00 -16.52 -2.98
N ILE A 324 2.71 -17.30 -3.82
CA ILE A 324 2.09 -18.22 -4.78
C ILE A 324 1.24 -19.27 -4.05
N LEU A 325 1.81 -19.94 -3.04
CA LEU A 325 1.09 -20.95 -2.27
C LEU A 325 -0.18 -20.39 -1.61
N ALA A 326 -0.09 -19.19 -1.04
CA ALA A 326 -1.25 -18.53 -0.43
C ALA A 326 -2.34 -18.17 -1.45
N LEU A 327 -1.96 -17.81 -2.69
CA LEU A 327 -2.93 -17.57 -3.76
C LEU A 327 -3.56 -18.87 -4.24
N LEU A 328 -2.74 -19.91 -4.43
CA LEU A 328 -3.22 -21.23 -4.84
C LEU A 328 -4.21 -21.77 -3.81
N GLN A 329 -3.89 -21.74 -2.53
CA GLN A 329 -4.79 -22.16 -1.45
C GLN A 329 -6.17 -21.48 -1.58
N ARG A 330 -6.19 -20.15 -1.76
CA ARG A 330 -7.44 -19.38 -1.83
C ARG A 330 -8.19 -19.53 -3.15
N GLY A 331 -7.46 -19.60 -4.27
CA GLY A 331 -8.03 -19.82 -5.60
C GLY A 331 -8.54 -21.24 -5.83
N LEU A 332 -8.09 -22.20 -5.00
CA LEU A 332 -8.55 -23.59 -4.97
C LEU A 332 -9.65 -23.83 -3.92
N SER A 333 -9.95 -22.86 -3.04
CA SER A 333 -10.96 -23.01 -1.96
C SER A 333 -12.41 -23.18 -2.45
N SER A 334 -12.66 -23.15 -3.76
CA SER A 334 -13.95 -23.57 -4.33
C SER A 334 -14.14 -25.10 -4.37
N GLY A 335 -13.14 -25.87 -3.90
CA GLY A 335 -13.17 -27.32 -3.68
C GLY A 335 -12.03 -27.79 -2.77
N ASP A 336 -11.87 -29.10 -2.60
CA ASP A 336 -10.71 -29.68 -1.90
C ASP A 336 -9.43 -29.38 -2.70
N PRO A 337 -8.34 -28.86 -2.07
CA PRO A 337 -7.12 -28.57 -2.81
C PRO A 337 -6.56 -29.87 -3.41
N PRO A 338 -6.23 -29.91 -4.71
CA PRO A 338 -5.75 -31.12 -5.35
C PRO A 338 -4.45 -31.60 -4.70
N ASP A 339 -4.21 -32.91 -4.67
CA ASP A 339 -3.02 -33.53 -4.06
C ASP A 339 -1.69 -32.87 -4.46
N ARG A 340 -1.60 -32.36 -5.70
CA ARG A 340 -0.44 -31.60 -6.20
C ARG A 340 -0.10 -30.37 -5.34
N PHE A 341 -1.09 -29.72 -4.73
CA PHE A 341 -0.90 -28.59 -3.83
C PHE A 341 -0.17 -29.02 -2.55
N TYR A 342 -0.66 -30.06 -1.88
CA TYR A 342 -0.04 -30.55 -0.65
C TYR A 342 1.32 -31.19 -0.90
N ARG A 343 1.54 -31.85 -2.05
CA ARG A 343 2.89 -32.29 -2.45
C ARG A 343 3.86 -31.12 -2.57
N LEU A 344 3.47 -30.05 -3.28
CA LEU A 344 4.29 -28.85 -3.37
C LEU A 344 4.52 -28.21 -2.00
N LEU A 345 3.50 -28.14 -1.14
CA LEU A 345 3.61 -27.59 0.21
C LEU A 345 4.61 -28.40 1.05
N TYR A 346 4.55 -29.73 0.98
CA TYR A 346 5.47 -30.63 1.68
C TYR A 346 6.92 -30.45 1.20
N GLU A 347 7.15 -30.34 -0.11
CA GLU A 347 8.48 -30.01 -0.65
C GLU A 347 9.00 -28.67 -0.11
N GLN A 348 8.12 -27.66 0.05
CA GLN A 348 8.53 -26.37 0.60
C GLN A 348 8.94 -26.45 2.09
N LEU A 349 8.35 -27.37 2.86
CA LEU A 349 8.79 -27.68 4.23
C LEU A 349 10.19 -28.34 4.28
N GLY A 350 10.73 -28.74 3.13
CA GLY A 350 12.10 -29.21 3.01
C GLY A 350 13.15 -28.11 3.21
N PHE A 351 12.80 -26.84 2.96
CA PHE A 351 13.73 -25.72 2.98
C PHE A 351 13.74 -25.02 4.34
N TYR A 352 14.67 -25.41 5.21
CA TYR A 352 14.86 -24.81 6.54
C TYR A 352 15.06 -23.28 6.50
N GLU A 353 15.75 -22.77 5.46
CA GLU A 353 15.98 -21.34 5.24
C GLU A 353 14.70 -20.50 5.13
N LEU A 354 13.57 -21.10 4.72
CA LEU A 354 12.28 -20.43 4.67
C LEU A 354 11.87 -19.90 6.04
N PHE A 355 12.13 -20.68 7.10
CA PHE A 355 11.70 -20.39 8.47
C PHE A 355 12.71 -19.54 9.25
N ALA A 356 13.95 -19.46 8.77
CA ALA A 356 14.92 -18.46 9.23
C ALA A 356 14.73 -17.09 8.55
N SER A 357 13.94 -17.02 7.48
CA SER A 357 13.76 -15.78 6.71
C SER A 357 12.78 -14.80 7.37
N ALA A 358 12.86 -13.53 6.98
CA ALA A 358 11.90 -12.50 7.40
C ALA A 358 10.42 -12.81 7.04
N ASN A 359 10.17 -13.79 6.16
CA ASN A 359 8.83 -14.20 5.75
C ASN A 359 8.30 -15.43 6.54
N ALA A 360 9.02 -15.90 7.55
CA ALA A 360 8.65 -17.06 8.36
C ALA A 360 7.22 -16.95 8.91
N ARG A 361 6.82 -15.77 9.41
CA ARG A 361 5.45 -15.52 9.88
C ARG A 361 4.40 -15.82 8.82
N GLN A 362 4.60 -15.37 7.57
CA GLN A 362 3.63 -15.58 6.49
C GLN A 362 3.55 -17.06 6.09
N ALA A 363 4.68 -17.76 6.07
CA ALA A 363 4.73 -19.20 5.83
C ALA A 363 4.01 -19.98 6.94
N LEU A 364 4.27 -19.67 8.21
CA LEU A 364 3.64 -20.32 9.36
C LEU A 364 2.12 -20.11 9.40
N LEU A 365 1.65 -18.89 9.13
CA LEU A 365 0.21 -18.60 9.02
C LEU A 365 -0.47 -19.35 7.87
N LEU A 366 0.25 -19.58 6.77
CA LEU A 366 -0.25 -20.41 5.67
C LEU A 366 -0.38 -21.87 6.10
N LEU A 367 0.64 -22.42 6.78
CA LEU A 367 0.64 -23.80 7.27
C LEU A 367 -0.45 -24.05 8.30
N GLN A 368 -0.64 -23.11 9.23
CA GLN A 368 -1.72 -23.15 10.22
C GLN A 368 -3.10 -23.23 9.59
N LYS A 369 -3.29 -22.66 8.38
CA LYS A 369 -4.55 -22.79 7.64
C LYS A 369 -4.62 -24.06 6.82
N CYS A 370 -3.54 -24.47 6.17
CA CYS A 370 -3.56 -25.57 5.21
C CYS A 370 -3.59 -26.95 5.86
N ILE A 371 -2.84 -27.15 6.95
CA ILE A 371 -2.63 -28.48 7.56
C ILE A 371 -3.87 -28.98 8.30
N PRO A 372 -4.52 -28.19 9.18
CA PRO A 372 -5.75 -28.64 9.83
C PRO A 372 -6.91 -28.83 8.85
N SER A 373 -6.92 -28.09 7.74
CA SER A 373 -7.98 -28.15 6.72
C SER A 373 -7.77 -29.24 5.67
N ASP A 374 -6.64 -29.95 5.68
CA ASP A 374 -6.35 -31.04 4.75
C ASP A 374 -7.33 -32.19 4.99
N ALA A 375 -7.94 -32.76 3.95
CA ALA A 375 -8.83 -33.92 4.03
C ALA A 375 -8.12 -35.22 4.43
N SER A 376 -6.83 -35.37 4.10
CA SER A 376 -6.05 -36.60 4.35
C SER A 376 -5.26 -36.52 5.66
N CYS A 377 -5.61 -37.38 6.61
CA CYS A 377 -4.91 -37.46 7.90
C CYS A 377 -3.44 -37.88 7.77
N THR A 378 -3.15 -38.86 6.92
CA THR A 378 -1.79 -39.38 6.71
C THR A 378 -0.85 -38.30 6.15
N ARG A 379 -1.38 -37.43 5.28
CA ARG A 379 -0.65 -36.29 4.73
C ARG A 379 -0.46 -35.18 5.76
N ALA A 380 -1.52 -34.84 6.48
CA ALA A 380 -1.47 -33.84 7.55
C ALA A 380 -0.48 -34.23 8.65
N THR A 381 -0.46 -35.51 9.04
CA THR A 381 0.48 -36.06 10.05
C THR A 381 1.93 -36.09 9.54
N ALA A 382 2.16 -36.42 8.27
CA ALA A 382 3.50 -36.32 7.66
C ALA A 382 4.01 -34.87 7.63
N MET A 383 3.15 -33.91 7.29
CA MET A 383 3.48 -32.48 7.34
C MET A 383 3.76 -32.01 8.77
N ALA A 384 2.90 -32.38 9.72
CA ALA A 384 3.05 -32.10 11.15
C ALA A 384 4.40 -32.60 11.68
N ARG A 385 4.78 -33.85 11.39
CA ARG A 385 6.08 -34.41 11.77
C ARG A 385 7.24 -33.61 11.18
N ARG A 386 7.14 -33.19 9.91
CA ARG A 386 8.16 -32.38 9.26
C ARG A 386 8.30 -31.00 9.90
N ILE A 387 7.19 -30.35 10.26
CA ILE A 387 7.24 -29.03 10.93
C ILE A 387 7.80 -29.18 12.35
N LEU A 388 7.46 -30.24 13.09
CA LEU A 388 8.09 -30.51 14.39
C LEU A 388 9.60 -30.66 14.28
N GLN A 389 10.08 -31.40 13.27
CA GLN A 389 11.52 -31.50 12.96
C GLN A 389 12.14 -30.13 12.64
N LEU A 390 11.42 -29.26 11.93
CA LEU A 390 11.86 -27.88 11.67
C LEU A 390 11.94 -27.07 12.98
N GLY A 391 10.92 -27.18 13.84
CA GLY A 391 10.83 -26.46 15.11
C GLY A 391 11.94 -26.80 16.10
N LEU A 392 12.42 -28.05 16.11
CA LEU A 392 13.51 -28.50 17.00
C LEU A 392 14.84 -27.79 16.76
N GLY A 393 15.13 -27.38 15.52
CA GLY A 393 16.40 -26.72 15.14
C GLY A 393 16.26 -25.22 14.84
N SER A 394 15.11 -24.62 15.11
CA SER A 394 14.82 -23.22 14.74
C SER A 394 14.78 -22.29 15.96
N GLU A 395 14.71 -20.97 15.71
CA GLU A 395 14.49 -19.99 16.77
C GLU A 395 13.21 -20.31 17.59
N PRO A 396 13.16 -19.96 18.90
CA PRO A 396 12.03 -20.25 19.78
C PRO A 396 10.67 -19.81 19.22
N LYS A 397 10.64 -18.69 18.48
CA LYS A 397 9.43 -18.16 17.82
C LYS A 397 8.83 -19.14 16.81
N VAL A 398 9.67 -19.84 16.04
CA VAL A 398 9.27 -20.84 15.05
C VAL A 398 8.82 -22.12 15.75
N GLY A 399 9.50 -22.51 16.84
CA GLY A 399 9.09 -23.63 17.69
C GLY A 399 7.68 -23.45 18.26
N VAL A 400 7.39 -22.28 18.85
CA VAL A 400 6.05 -21.95 19.37
C VAL A 400 4.98 -22.00 18.27
N ALA A 401 5.26 -21.39 17.12
CA ALA A 401 4.31 -21.41 15.99
C ALA A 401 4.07 -22.83 15.45
N THR A 402 5.10 -23.67 15.42
CA THR A 402 4.99 -25.09 15.06
C THR A 402 4.07 -25.83 16.01
N LEU A 403 4.25 -25.66 17.32
CA LEU A 403 3.38 -26.26 18.34
C LEU A 403 1.94 -25.74 18.24
N GLN A 404 1.75 -24.48 17.84
CA GLN A 404 0.43 -23.93 17.58
C GLN A 404 -0.26 -24.64 16.39
N VAL A 405 0.46 -24.89 15.29
CA VAL A 405 -0.07 -25.68 14.15
C VAL A 405 -0.44 -27.10 14.61
N MET A 406 0.40 -27.73 15.44
CA MET A 406 0.11 -29.06 16.00
C MET A 406 -1.14 -29.07 16.87
N ARG A 407 -1.30 -28.06 17.73
CA ARG A 407 -2.50 -27.88 18.55
C ARG A 407 -3.74 -27.76 17.68
N ASP A 408 -3.71 -26.91 16.66
CA ASP A 408 -4.86 -26.66 15.78
C ASP A 408 -5.22 -27.92 14.98
N LEU A 409 -4.22 -28.68 14.52
CA LEU A 409 -4.41 -29.97 13.88
C LEU A 409 -5.02 -31.01 14.86
N PHE A 410 -4.55 -31.06 16.11
CA PHE A 410 -5.11 -31.95 17.14
C PHE A 410 -6.56 -31.59 17.50
N VAL A 411 -6.90 -30.31 17.54
CA VAL A 411 -8.28 -29.84 17.75
C VAL A 411 -9.17 -30.26 16.58
N ALA A 412 -8.70 -30.09 15.34
CA ALA A 412 -9.46 -30.45 14.14
C ALA A 412 -9.65 -31.97 13.99
N ARG A 413 -8.66 -32.78 14.38
CA ARG A 413 -8.59 -34.23 14.11
C ARG A 413 -8.24 -35.05 15.34
N ARG A 414 -8.93 -34.80 16.45
CA ARG A 414 -8.62 -35.40 17.76
C ARG A 414 -8.64 -36.93 17.74
N THR A 415 -9.64 -37.53 17.10
CA THR A 415 -9.87 -38.99 17.08
C THR A 415 -8.75 -39.73 16.35
N GLU A 416 -8.22 -39.16 15.28
CA GLU A 416 -7.19 -39.77 14.44
C GLU A 416 -5.78 -39.57 15.02
N ILE A 417 -5.52 -38.42 15.66
CA ILE A 417 -4.16 -38.04 16.10
C ILE A 417 -3.86 -38.49 17.54
N LYS A 418 -4.85 -38.48 18.44
CA LYS A 418 -4.68 -38.95 19.82
C LYS A 418 -4.00 -40.33 19.92
N PRO A 419 -4.40 -41.37 19.17
CA PRO A 419 -3.73 -42.67 19.25
C PRO A 419 -2.26 -42.63 18.78
N MET A 420 -1.93 -41.76 17.82
CA MET A 420 -0.55 -41.63 17.34
C MET A 420 0.39 -41.08 18.42
N LEU A 421 -0.08 -40.13 19.24
CA LEU A 421 0.69 -39.58 20.36
C LEU A 421 0.95 -40.64 21.45
N HIS A 422 -0.03 -41.51 21.72
CA HIS A 422 0.13 -42.59 22.68
C HIS A 422 1.07 -43.70 22.16
N SER A 423 1.07 -43.98 20.85
CA SER A 423 1.99 -44.99 20.26
C SER A 423 3.47 -44.57 20.33
N VAL A 424 3.75 -43.26 20.28
CA VAL A 424 5.12 -42.73 20.42
C VAL A 424 5.56 -42.77 21.89
N ALA A 425 4.65 -42.50 22.83
CA ALA A 425 4.93 -42.62 24.26
C ALA A 425 5.28 -44.06 24.67
N SER A 426 4.64 -45.07 24.05
CA SER A 426 5.00 -46.49 24.27
C SER A 426 6.32 -46.94 23.64
N GLN A 427 6.89 -46.15 22.72
CA GLN A 427 8.16 -46.46 22.04
C GLN A 427 9.35 -45.66 22.57
N LEU A 428 9.11 -44.66 23.43
CA LEU A 428 10.14 -43.98 24.19
C LEU A 428 10.36 -44.75 25.49
N THR A 429 11.08 -45.87 25.41
CA THR A 429 11.79 -46.40 26.58
C THR A 429 12.85 -45.37 26.92
N ILE A 430 12.53 -44.46 27.83
CA ILE A 430 13.53 -43.75 28.60
C ILE A 430 14.33 -44.88 29.28
N PRO A 431 15.65 -44.99 29.07
CA PRO A 431 16.44 -45.89 29.90
C PRO A 431 16.19 -45.43 31.34
N GLU A 432 15.49 -46.23 32.13
CA GLU A 432 15.60 -46.12 33.56
C GLU A 432 17.08 -46.42 33.83
N GLU A 433 17.88 -45.38 33.98
CA GLU A 433 19.16 -45.52 34.64
C GLU A 433 18.81 -45.98 36.07
N GLU A 434 18.83 -47.30 36.28
CA GLU A 434 19.07 -47.91 37.60
C GLU A 434 20.49 -47.51 38.04
N GLY A 435 20.67 -46.22 38.31
CA GLY A 435 21.78 -45.68 39.08
C GLY A 435 21.22 -45.37 40.45
N GLU A 436 21.74 -46.06 41.46
CA GLU A 436 21.50 -45.78 42.87
C GLU A 436 21.52 -44.27 43.10
N VAL A 437 20.36 -43.69 43.41
CA VAL A 437 20.28 -42.33 43.91
C VAL A 437 20.82 -42.39 45.33
N GLU A 438 22.13 -42.17 45.50
CA GLU A 438 22.63 -41.65 46.76
C GLU A 438 21.90 -40.32 47.01
N GLU A 439 20.94 -40.33 47.94
CA GLU A 439 20.33 -39.11 48.44
C GLU A 439 21.44 -38.24 49.02
N GLU A 440 21.88 -37.22 48.27
CA GLU A 440 22.75 -36.17 48.78
C GLU A 440 22.00 -35.42 49.90
N HIS A 441 22.25 -35.87 51.13
CA HIS A 441 21.77 -35.23 52.35
C HIS A 441 22.52 -33.90 52.56
N PHE A 442 21.97 -32.80 52.04
CA PHE A 442 22.46 -31.46 52.34
C PHE A 442 22.22 -31.15 53.83
N VAL A 443 23.29 -31.15 54.62
CA VAL A 443 23.30 -30.54 55.96
C VAL A 443 23.58 -29.05 55.78
N ASP A 444 22.60 -28.21 56.10
CA ASP A 444 22.78 -26.75 56.12
C ASP A 444 23.81 -26.37 57.18
N ASP A 445 25.00 -25.97 56.75
CA ASP A 445 26.05 -25.45 57.64
C ASP A 445 25.77 -23.95 57.91
N GLU A 446 25.04 -23.66 58.98
CA GLU A 446 24.61 -22.32 59.43
C GLU A 446 25.75 -21.32 59.74
N LYS A 447 27.01 -21.65 59.46
CA LYS A 447 28.18 -20.77 59.74
C LYS A 447 28.65 -19.92 58.55
N ALA A 448 28.07 -20.08 57.36
CA ALA A 448 28.44 -19.27 56.19
C ALA A 448 27.69 -17.92 56.10
N THR A 449 26.52 -17.78 56.71
CA THR A 449 25.69 -16.56 56.66
C THR A 449 26.21 -15.43 57.57
N ALA A 450 27.00 -15.76 58.60
CA ALA A 450 27.57 -14.76 59.53
C ALA A 450 28.75 -13.94 58.94
N LYS A 451 29.50 -14.47 57.95
CA LYS A 451 30.65 -13.77 57.35
C LYS A 451 30.26 -12.78 56.23
N VAL A 452 29.11 -12.96 55.59
CA VAL A 452 28.62 -12.06 54.53
C VAL A 452 27.95 -10.81 55.14
N GLN A 453 27.29 -10.92 56.29
CA GLN A 453 26.65 -9.79 56.98
C GLN A 453 27.66 -8.84 57.66
N ALA A 454 28.85 -9.30 58.05
CA ALA A 454 29.89 -8.46 58.62
C ALA A 454 30.58 -7.54 57.57
N LYS A 455 30.65 -7.97 56.30
CA LYS A 455 31.31 -7.22 55.21
C LYS A 455 30.41 -6.13 54.60
N ALA A 456 29.08 -6.26 54.74
CA ALA A 456 28.11 -5.25 54.30
C ALA A 456 27.97 -4.06 55.26
N ARG A 457 28.36 -4.20 56.54
CA ARG A 457 28.32 -3.12 57.54
C ARG A 457 29.48 -2.11 57.45
N LEU A 458 30.52 -2.38 56.66
CA LEU A 458 31.70 -1.51 56.56
C LEU A 458 31.64 -0.48 55.41
N ILE A 459 30.65 -0.55 54.51
CA ILE A 459 30.64 0.24 53.25
C ILE A 459 29.60 1.38 53.24
N ARG A 460 28.83 1.59 54.32
CA ARG A 460 27.86 2.71 54.39
C ARG A 460 28.03 3.59 55.63
N GLY A 461 29.09 4.40 55.62
CA GLY A 461 29.18 5.61 56.43
C GLY A 461 28.82 6.86 55.61
N VAL A 462 27.55 7.29 55.67
CA VAL A 462 27.01 8.68 55.86
C VAL A 462 27.51 9.85 54.96
N PRO A 463 26.73 10.92 54.62
CA PRO A 463 25.26 11.13 54.49
C PRO A 463 24.81 11.88 53.19
N GLY A 464 23.48 11.95 52.93
CA GLY A 464 22.94 13.01 52.06
C GLY A 464 21.44 12.94 51.66
N ARG A 465 20.57 13.50 52.52
CA ARG A 465 19.25 14.14 52.25
C ARG A 465 18.04 13.34 51.67
N ALA A 466 17.06 13.16 52.57
CA ALA A 466 15.66 13.62 52.53
C ALA A 466 14.67 13.13 51.44
N GLY A 467 13.59 12.48 51.91
CA GLY A 467 12.27 12.46 51.24
C GLY A 467 11.54 11.11 51.26
N LEU A 468 10.70 10.87 52.26
CA LEU A 468 9.56 9.91 52.25
C LEU A 468 8.35 10.54 51.52
N PRO A 469 7.24 9.82 51.15
CA PRO A 469 6.84 8.48 51.60
C PRO A 469 6.35 7.49 50.50
N GLU A 470 6.59 6.22 50.80
CA GLU A 470 5.66 5.08 50.84
C GLU A 470 4.18 5.30 50.43
N GLN A 471 3.71 4.55 49.42
CA GLN A 471 2.42 3.82 49.41
C GLN A 471 2.17 3.10 48.07
N LEU A 472 2.00 1.77 48.14
CA LEU A 472 0.98 0.92 47.48
C LEU A 472 1.53 -0.45 47.08
N ALA A 473 1.20 -1.42 47.93
CA ALA A 473 1.30 -2.84 47.71
C ALA A 473 0.48 -3.28 46.48
N ILE A 474 1.05 -4.17 45.68
CA ILE A 474 0.38 -4.87 44.58
C ILE A 474 -0.08 -6.22 45.12
N GLU A 475 -1.39 -6.37 45.31
CA GLU A 475 -2.05 -7.67 45.50
C GLU A 475 -2.18 -8.40 44.15
N GLU A 476 -1.82 -9.68 44.16
CA GLU A 476 -1.98 -10.62 43.05
C GLU A 476 -3.45 -10.97 42.82
N ARG A 477 -3.91 -10.95 41.55
CA ARG A 477 -5.10 -11.68 41.12
C ARG A 477 -4.88 -12.37 39.75
N PRO A 478 -5.44 -13.57 39.55
CA PRO A 478 -5.18 -14.40 38.37
C PRO A 478 -6.04 -13.95 37.17
N PHE A 479 -5.41 -13.84 35.99
CA PHE A 479 -6.07 -13.47 34.74
C PHE A 479 -6.90 -14.62 34.16
N ARG A 480 -8.21 -14.41 34.03
CA ARG A 480 -9.13 -15.23 33.22
C ARG A 480 -9.03 -14.84 31.74
N CYS A 481 -8.97 -15.88 30.91
CA CYS A 481 -8.98 -15.85 29.46
C CYS A 481 -10.38 -15.48 28.94
N SER A 482 -10.50 -14.44 28.10
CA SER A 482 -11.71 -14.14 27.34
C SER A 482 -11.48 -14.41 25.84
N VAL A 483 -12.39 -15.21 25.31
CA VAL A 483 -12.53 -15.61 23.91
C VAL A 483 -13.02 -14.43 23.08
N PHE A 484 -12.45 -14.25 21.90
CA PHE A 484 -13.06 -13.57 20.75
C PHE A 484 -12.88 -14.42 19.50
#